data_AF-A0A538GYP4-F1
#
_entry.id   AF-A0A538GYP4-F1
#
_cell.length_a   1.000
_cell.length_b   1.000
_cell.length_c   1.000
_cell.angle_alpha   90.00
_cell.angle_beta   90.00
_cell.angle_gamma   90.00
#
_symmetry.space_group_name_H-M   'P 1'
#
loop_
_entity.id
_entity.type
_entity.pdbx_description
1 polymer ?
#
loop_
_entity_poly.entity_id
_entity_poly.type
_entity_poly.pdbx_seq_one_letter_code
_entity_poly.pdbx_strand_id
1 'polypeptide(L)'
;MSEFDQLYREVILDHYKNPRGHGELADADAHAEGQNPLCGDEVSIFVAFGEDGDTIDEVKFSGRGCAISQAATSMLTEMVQGRSASEVASLPRDELLDE
;
A
#
# COMPACT_ATOMS: atom_id res chain seq x y z
N MET A 1 6.54 -11.08 25.74
CA MET A 1 6.44 -10.41 24.43
C MET A 1 7.60 -9.47 24.36
N SER A 2 8.37 -9.52 23.28
CA SER A 2 9.50 -8.60 23.10
C SER A 2 8.96 -7.17 22.93
N GLU A 3 9.79 -6.16 23.15
CA GLU A 3 9.43 -4.77 22.81
C GLU A 3 9.15 -4.61 21.30
N PHE A 4 9.84 -5.41 20.47
CA PHE A 4 9.60 -5.48 19.04
C PHE A 4 8.19 -5.97 18.70
N ASP A 5 7.70 -7.03 19.34
CA ASP A 5 6.34 -7.56 19.08
C ASP A 5 5.25 -6.52 19.36
N GLN A 6 5.48 -5.66 20.37
CA GLN A 6 4.56 -4.59 20.74
C GLN A 6 4.58 -3.47 19.70
N LEU A 7 5.77 -3.05 19.26
CA LEU A 7 5.92 -2.03 18.22
C LEU A 7 5.27 -2.46 16.90
N TYR A 8 5.55 -3.67 16.41
CA TYR A 8 4.94 -4.19 15.18
C TYR A 8 3.40 -4.21 15.27
N ARG A 9 2.87 -4.62 16.43
CA ARG A 9 1.42 -4.64 16.64
C ARG A 9 0.83 -3.23 16.64
N GLU A 10 1.50 -2.27 17.24
CA GLU A 10 1.04 -0.88 17.27
C GLU A 10 1.02 -0.28 15.86
N VAL A 11 2.07 -0.50 15.07
CA VAL A 11 2.14 -0.04 13.67
C VAL A 11 0.99 -0.65 12.86
N ILE A 12 0.83 -1.98 12.89
CA ILE A 12 -0.26 -2.65 12.16
C ILE A 12 -1.63 -2.10 12.59
N LEU A 13 -1.84 -1.91 13.89
CA LEU A 13 -3.11 -1.38 14.40
C LEU A 13 -3.35 0.07 14.00
N ASP A 14 -2.32 0.90 13.93
CA ASP A 14 -2.44 2.28 13.50
C ASP A 14 -2.80 2.37 12.03
N HIS A 15 -2.10 1.64 11.16
CA HIS A 15 -2.41 1.60 9.73
C HIS A 15 -3.77 0.97 9.43
N TYR A 16 -4.22 0.02 10.25
CA TYR A 16 -5.58 -0.53 10.12
C TYR A 16 -6.67 0.49 10.53
N LYS A 17 -6.45 1.25 11.62
CA LYS A 17 -7.44 2.22 12.12
C LYS A 17 -7.43 3.54 11.36
N ASN A 18 -6.25 3.98 10.95
CA ASN A 18 -5.98 5.22 10.24
C ASN A 18 -5.20 4.91 8.96
N PRO A 19 -5.82 4.24 7.97
CA PRO A 19 -5.12 3.87 6.75
C PRO A 19 -4.74 5.12 5.95
N ARG A 20 -3.45 5.22 5.61
CA ARG A 20 -2.92 6.21 4.68
C ARG A 20 -3.24 5.79 3.26
N GLY A 21 -3.57 6.77 2.42
CA GLY A 21 -3.96 6.50 1.05
C GLY A 21 -5.34 5.86 0.89
N HIS A 22 -6.14 5.70 1.94
CA HIS A 22 -7.49 5.12 1.77
C HIS A 22 -8.43 6.06 1.01
N GLY A 23 -9.06 5.53 -0.03
CA GLY A 23 -9.98 6.25 -0.90
C GLY A 23 -9.84 5.81 -2.36
N GLU A 24 -10.62 6.45 -3.22
CA GLU A 24 -10.50 6.31 -4.66
C GLU A 24 -9.91 7.60 -5.24
N LEU A 25 -9.24 7.48 -6.37
CA LEU A 25 -8.71 8.62 -7.12
C LEU A 25 -9.48 8.73 -8.44
N ALA A 26 -10.28 9.78 -8.58
CA ALA A 26 -11.19 9.95 -9.71
C ALA A 26 -10.44 10.12 -11.04
N ASP A 27 -9.32 10.83 -11.01
CA ASP A 27 -8.47 11.14 -12.17
C ASP A 27 -7.19 10.30 -12.16
N ALA A 28 -7.28 9.02 -11.78
CA ALA A 28 -6.14 8.13 -11.79
C ALA A 28 -5.68 7.80 -13.23
N ASP A 29 -4.37 7.84 -13.46
CA ASP A 29 -3.77 7.42 -14.73
C ASP A 29 -3.76 5.90 -14.88
N ALA A 30 -3.63 5.19 -13.75
CA ALA A 30 -3.65 3.74 -13.70
C ALA A 30 -4.47 3.22 -12.51
N HIS A 31 -5.10 2.07 -12.72
CA HIS A 31 -5.86 1.37 -11.69
C HIS A 31 -5.66 -0.15 -11.83
N ALA A 32 -5.54 -0.84 -10.69
CA ALA A 32 -5.43 -2.29 -10.64
C ALA A 32 -6.22 -2.86 -9.46
N GLU A 33 -6.79 -4.05 -9.66
CA GLU A 33 -7.50 -4.80 -8.63
C GLU A 33 -6.74 -6.09 -8.30
N GLY A 34 -6.70 -6.43 -7.01
CA GLY A 34 -6.11 -7.64 -6.48
C GLY A 34 -7.06 -8.34 -5.52
N GLN A 35 -7.07 -9.67 -5.54
CA GLN A 35 -7.89 -10.48 -4.63
C GLN A 35 -7.06 -11.58 -3.99
N ASN A 36 -7.22 -11.75 -2.68
CA ASN A 36 -6.65 -12.87 -1.92
C ASN A 36 -7.78 -13.78 -1.44
N PRO A 37 -8.13 -14.85 -2.18
CA PRO A 37 -9.27 -15.71 -1.88
C PRO A 37 -9.12 -16.52 -0.59
N LEU A 38 -7.90 -16.65 -0.04
CA LEU A 38 -7.67 -17.36 1.22
C LEU A 38 -8.29 -16.63 2.42
N CYS A 39 -8.22 -15.30 2.40
CA CYS A 39 -8.74 -14.44 3.46
C CYS A 39 -9.99 -13.67 3.03
N GLY A 40 -10.33 -13.70 1.74
CA GLY A 40 -11.40 -12.90 1.15
C GLY A 40 -11.05 -11.43 1.02
N ASP A 41 -9.75 -11.10 0.93
CA ASP A 41 -9.29 -9.73 0.76
C ASP A 41 -9.49 -9.29 -0.70
N GLU A 42 -9.95 -8.07 -0.89
CA GLU A 42 -10.14 -7.36 -2.15
C GLU A 42 -9.50 -5.99 -1.98
N VAL A 43 -8.59 -5.63 -2.89
CA VAL A 43 -7.91 -4.33 -2.88
C VAL A 43 -7.90 -3.76 -4.30
N SER A 44 -8.22 -2.48 -4.40
CA SER A 44 -8.10 -1.67 -5.59
C SER A 44 -7.06 -0.60 -5.33
N ILE A 45 -6.08 -0.44 -6.21
CA ILE A 45 -5.04 0.59 -6.12
C ILE A 45 -5.18 1.52 -7.32
N PHE A 46 -5.10 2.82 -7.05
CA PHE A 46 -5.18 3.90 -8.01
C PHE A 46 -3.89 4.71 -7.95
N VAL A 47 -3.35 5.07 -9.10
CA VAL A 47 -2.08 5.82 -9.21
C VAL A 47 -2.27 6.97 -10.18
N ALA A 48 -1.82 8.16 -9.79
CA ALA A 48 -1.54 9.27 -10.69
C ALA A 48 -0.03 9.49 -10.79
N PHE A 49 0.45 9.67 -12.01
CA PHE A 49 1.85 9.95 -12.30
C PHE A 49 2.10 11.45 -12.45
N GLY A 50 3.30 11.89 -12.09
CA GLY A 50 3.76 13.24 -12.34
C GLY A 50 3.95 13.52 -13.83
N GLU A 51 4.25 14.78 -14.16
CA GLU A 51 4.41 15.23 -15.55
C GLU A 51 5.54 14.50 -16.31
N ASP A 52 6.50 13.91 -15.59
CA ASP A 52 7.59 13.10 -16.14
C ASP A 52 7.13 11.69 -16.58
N GLY A 53 5.92 11.28 -16.20
CA GLY A 53 5.34 9.98 -16.51
C GLY A 53 5.97 8.81 -15.73
N ASP A 54 6.77 9.08 -14.70
CA ASP A 54 7.46 8.05 -13.91
C ASP A 54 7.30 8.27 -12.40
N THR A 55 7.25 9.51 -11.92
CA THR A 55 7.05 9.78 -10.49
C THR A 55 5.61 9.46 -10.07
N ILE A 56 5.41 8.73 -8.97
CA ILE A 56 4.10 8.46 -8.38
C ILE A 56 3.69 9.66 -7.51
N ASP A 57 2.92 10.60 -8.05
CA ASP A 57 2.50 11.81 -7.33
C ASP A 57 1.46 11.48 -6.24
N GLU A 58 0.49 10.65 -6.60
CA GLU A 58 -0.56 10.22 -5.68
C GLU A 58 -0.91 8.75 -5.88
N VAL A 59 -1.03 8.03 -4.76
CA VAL A 59 -1.51 6.65 -4.72
C VAL A 59 -2.64 6.55 -3.71
N LYS A 60 -3.73 5.91 -4.12
CA LYS A 60 -4.87 5.61 -3.26
C LYS A 60 -5.22 4.14 -3.32
N PHE A 61 -5.88 3.66 -2.28
CA PHE A 61 -6.44 2.32 -2.29
C PHE A 61 -7.84 2.28 -1.69
N SER A 62 -8.67 1.40 -2.23
CA SER A 62 -9.97 1.03 -1.65
C SER A 62 -10.09 -0.49 -1.59
N GLY A 63 -11.11 -0.99 -0.87
CA GLY A 63 -11.38 -2.42 -0.79
C GLY A 63 -11.67 -2.88 0.64
N ARG A 64 -11.69 -4.19 0.82
CA ARG A 64 -11.95 -4.84 2.11
C ARG A 64 -11.00 -5.99 2.31
N GLY A 65 -10.55 -6.19 3.54
CA GLY A 65 -9.73 -7.33 3.87
C GLY A 65 -9.50 -7.45 5.36
N CYS A 66 -8.75 -8.48 5.74
CA CYS A 66 -8.27 -8.63 7.10
C CYS A 66 -7.39 -7.44 7.51
N ALA A 67 -7.24 -7.24 8.82
CA ALA A 67 -6.47 -6.11 9.36
C ALA A 67 -5.02 -6.07 8.86
N ILE A 68 -4.41 -7.24 8.63
CA ILE A 68 -3.05 -7.35 8.09
C ILE A 68 -3.00 -6.87 6.64
N SER A 69 -3.94 -7.30 5.80
CA SER A 69 -4.00 -6.88 4.40
C SER A 69 -4.21 -5.37 4.29
N GLN A 70 -5.15 -4.81 5.04
CA GLN A 70 -5.44 -3.37 5.03
C GLN A 70 -4.26 -2.54 5.54
N ALA A 71 -3.62 -2.97 6.64
CA ALA A 71 -2.43 -2.30 7.15
C ALA A 71 -1.26 -2.37 6.16
N ALA A 72 -1.02 -3.53 5.55
CA ALA A 72 0.03 -3.72 4.55
C ALA A 72 -0.18 -2.83 3.32
N THR A 73 -1.40 -2.75 2.80
CA THR A 73 -1.72 -1.85 1.68
C THR A 73 -1.53 -0.40 2.07
N SER A 74 -1.94 0.00 3.29
CA SER A 74 -1.67 1.36 3.77
C SER A 74 -0.17 1.67 3.84
N MET A 75 0.64 0.78 4.41
CA MET A 75 2.10 0.96 4.46
C MET A 75 2.70 1.04 3.06
N LEU A 76 2.22 0.21 2.12
CA LEU A 76 2.65 0.25 0.72
C LEU A 76 2.39 1.61 0.09
N THR A 77 1.23 2.24 0.32
CA THR A 77 0.94 3.57 -0.25
C THR A 77 1.94 4.63 0.22
N GLU A 78 2.33 4.64 1.50
CA GLU A 78 3.36 5.55 2.00
C GLU A 78 4.75 5.22 1.44
N MET A 79 5.06 3.94 1.26
CA MET A 79 6.37 3.51 0.74
C MET A 79 6.58 3.92 -0.73
N VAL A 80 5.53 3.95 -1.56
CA VAL A 80 5.65 4.18 -3.00
C VAL A 80 5.35 5.61 -3.43
N GLN A 81 4.59 6.38 -2.63
CA GLN A 81 4.26 7.76 -2.98
C GLN A 81 5.52 8.64 -3.05
N GLY A 82 5.66 9.39 -4.13
CA GLY A 82 6.81 10.26 -4.41
C GLY A 82 8.04 9.53 -4.95
N ARG A 83 7.98 8.21 -5.18
CA ARG A 83 9.06 7.43 -5.81
C ARG A 83 8.79 7.24 -7.31
N SER A 84 9.84 6.84 -8.02
CA SER A 84 9.74 6.43 -9.42
C SER A 84 9.01 5.10 -9.54
N ALA A 85 8.08 5.00 -10.50
CA ALA A 85 7.39 3.78 -10.83
C ALA A 85 8.36 2.70 -11.32
N SER A 86 9.39 3.09 -12.08
CA SER A 86 10.44 2.17 -12.51
C SER A 86 11.26 1.61 -11.35
N GLU A 87 11.56 2.43 -10.34
CA GLU A 87 12.25 2.02 -9.11
C GLU A 87 11.38 1.02 -8.33
N VAL A 88 10.12 1.39 -8.06
CA VAL A 88 9.17 0.54 -7.33
C VAL A 88 8.95 -0.79 -8.03
N ALA A 89 8.84 -0.80 -9.36
CA ALA A 89 8.68 -2.03 -10.15
C ALA A 89 9.91 -2.94 -10.10
N SER A 90 11.09 -2.39 -9.80
CA SER A 90 12.34 -3.14 -9.68
C SER A 90 12.65 -3.61 -8.26
N LEU A 91 11.82 -3.25 -7.27
CA LEU A 91 12.05 -3.62 -5.87
C LEU A 91 12.09 -5.14 -5.71
N PRO A 92 13.20 -5.70 -5.21
CA PRO A 92 13.28 -7.12 -4.94
C PRO A 92 12.31 -7.47 -3.80
N ARG A 93 11.74 -8.67 -3.90
CA ARG A 93 10.80 -9.19 -2.89
C ARG A 93 11.39 -9.18 -1.48
N ASP A 94 12.69 -9.42 -1.36
CA ASP A 94 13.36 -9.46 -0.06
C ASP A 94 13.40 -8.07 0.58
N GLU A 95 13.63 -7.00 -0.21
CA GLU A 95 13.57 -5.62 0.28
C GLU A 95 12.15 -5.17 0.67
N LEU A 96 11.11 -5.82 0.13
CA LEU A 96 9.72 -5.57 0.53
C LEU A 96 9.31 -6.30 1.82
N LEU A 97 10.07 -7.31 2.26
CA LEU A 97 9.71 -8.19 3.36
C LEU A 97 10.72 -8.18 4.52
N ASP A 98 11.91 -7.65 4.28
CA ASP A 98 12.99 -7.53 5.26
C ASP A 98 12.92 -6.16 5.95
N GLU A 99 12.18 -6.08 7.06
CA GLU A 99 12.36 -5.08 8.14
C GLU A 99 12.15 -5.69 9.53
#